data_AF-A0A7J8RHV3-F1
#
_entry.id   AF-A0A7J8RHV3-F1
#
_cell.length_a   1.000
_cell.length_b   1.000
_cell.length_c   1.000
_cell.angle_alpha   90.00
_cell.angle_beta   90.00
_cell.angle_gamma   90.00
#
_symmetry.space_group_name_H-M   'P 1'
#
loop_
_entity.id
_entity.type
_entity.pdbx_description
1 polymer ?
#
loop_
_entity_poly.entity_id
_entity_poly.type
_entity_poly.pdbx_seq_one_letter_code
_entity_poly.pdbx_strand_id
1 'polypeptide(L)' 'MMIMKKQPIGNIIEPSTVEATVWVIENFSRQFVSHHYIAKIWVFDLNYHHFVDDL' A
#
# COMPACT_ATOMS: atom_id res chain seq x y z
N MET A 1 15.33 19.19 -14.87
CA MET A 1 15.27 18.21 -13.77
C MET A 1 14.81 18.93 -12.52
N MET A 2 13.57 18.72 -12.07
CA MET A 2 13.11 19.25 -10.78
C MET A 2 13.76 18.40 -9.68
N ILE A 3 14.69 19.00 -8.96
CA ILE A 3 15.29 18.38 -7.78
C ILE A 3 14.28 18.57 -6.65
N MET A 4 13.45 17.55 -6.38
CA MET A 4 12.63 17.57 -5.16
C MET A 4 13.59 17.55 -3.97
N LYS A 5 13.63 18.64 -3.20
CA LYS A 5 14.38 18.68 -1.95
C LYS A 5 13.85 17.56 -1.05
N LYS A 6 14.75 16.78 -0.42
CA LYS A 6 14.36 15.80 0.59
C LYS A 6 13.68 16.54 1.74
N GLN A 7 12.38 16.32 1.90
CA GLN A 7 11.57 16.83 2.99
C GLN A 7 10.62 15.72 3.47
N PRO A 8 10.15 15.76 4.72
CA PRO A 8 9.17 14.80 5.21
C PRO A 8 7.93 14.75 4.31
N ILE A 9 7.39 13.56 4.08
CA ILE A 9 6.18 13.38 3.25
C ILE A 9 4.97 14.12 3.84
N GLY A 10 4.91 14.25 5.17
CA GLY A 10 3.89 15.03 5.87
C GLY A 10 3.92 16.54 5.57
N ASN A 11 5.00 17.05 4.97
CA ASN A 11 5.06 18.43 4.48
C ASN A 11 4.52 18.57 3.05
N ILE A 12 4.27 17.45 2.36
CA ILE A 12 3.78 17.38 0.98
C ILE A 12 2.32 16.97 0.97
N ILE A 13 1.95 16.00 1.80
CA ILE A 13 0.59 15.46 1.88
C ILE A 13 0.11 15.58 3.32
N GLU A 14 -1.08 16.14 3.48
CA GLU A 14 -1.72 16.29 4.78
C GLU A 14 -2.06 14.90 5.37
N PRO A 15 -1.80 14.65 6.67
CA PRO A 15 -1.94 13.31 7.26
C PRO A 15 -3.33 12.68 7.10
N SER A 16 -4.41 13.43 7.28
CA SER A 16 -5.78 12.91 7.14
C SER A 16 -6.07 12.44 5.72
N THR A 17 -5.50 13.09 4.71
CA THR A 17 -5.59 12.67 3.30
C THR A 17 -4.87 11.33 3.08
N VAL A 18 -3.69 11.14 3.67
CA VAL A 18 -2.95 9.87 3.59
C VAL A 18 -3.76 8.75 4.24
N GLU A 19 -4.23 8.98 5.46
CA GLU A 19 -5.01 7.99 6.23
C GLU A 19 -6.29 7.60 5.49
N ALA A 20 -7.06 8.57 5.00
CA ALA A 20 -8.27 8.30 4.24
C ALA A 20 -7.98 7.50 2.96
N THR A 21 -6.88 7.81 2.27
CA THR A 21 -6.46 7.10 1.06
C THR A 21 -6.10 5.64 1.37
N VAL A 22 -5.31 5.41 2.43
CA VAL A 22 -4.95 4.05 2.87
C VAL A 22 -6.19 3.24 3.21
N TRP A 23 -7.13 3.82 3.97
CA TRP A 23 -8.39 3.15 4.32
C TRP A 23 -9.24 2.78 3.11
N VAL A 24 -9.35 3.67 2.12
CA VAL A 24 -10.09 3.38 0.88
C VAL A 24 -9.47 2.22 0.12
N ILE A 25 -8.13 2.19 0.00
CA ILE A 25 -7.40 1.13 -0.70
C ILE A 25 -7.52 -0.20 0.04
N GLU A 26 -7.36 -0.19 1.36
CA GLU A 26 -7.48 -1.38 2.20
C GLU A 26 -8.89 -1.98 2.10
N ASN A 27 -9.91 -1.15 2.26
CA ASN A 27 -11.30 -1.59 2.19
C ASN A 27 -11.67 -2.11 0.80
N PHE A 28 -11.20 -1.46 -0.28
CA PHE A 28 -11.36 -1.97 -1.63
C PHE A 28 -10.70 -3.35 -1.79
N SER A 29 -9.46 -3.48 -1.34
CA SER A 29 -8.71 -4.74 -1.42
C SER A 29 -9.44 -5.86 -0.67
N ARG A 30 -9.95 -5.58 0.52
CA ARG A 30 -10.69 -6.54 1.35
C ARG A 30 -12.00 -7.03 0.73
N GLN A 31 -12.68 -6.17 -0.02
CA GLN A 31 -13.99 -6.51 -0.61
C GLN A 31 -13.89 -7.13 -2.00
N PHE A 32 -12.93 -6.68 -2.81
CA PHE A 32 -12.94 -6.96 -4.26
C PHE A 32 -11.78 -7.84 -4.73
N VAL A 33 -10.71 -7.97 -3.94
CA VAL A 33 -9.56 -8.80 -4.34
C VAL A 33 -9.81 -10.26 -3.96
N SER A 34 -9.82 -11.13 -4.98
CA SER A 34 -9.99 -12.57 -4.78
C SER A 34 -8.72 -13.27 -4.27
N HIS A 35 -8.88 -14.34 -3.51
CA HIS A 35 -7.77 -15.19 -3.06
C HIS A 35 -6.95 -15.75 -4.24
N HIS A 36 -7.58 -16.04 -5.38
CA HIS A 36 -6.88 -16.49 -6.60
C HIS A 36 -5.93 -15.44 -7.15
N TYR A 37 -6.32 -14.17 -7.09
CA TYR A 37 -5.45 -13.07 -7.51
C TYR A 37 -4.28 -12.88 -6.55
N ILE A 38 -4.52 -12.96 -5.24
CA ILE A 38 -3.46 -12.88 -4.22
C ILE A 38 -2.45 -14.02 -4.38
N ALA A 39 -2.93 -15.26 -4.55
CA ALA A 39 -2.07 -16.42 -4.75
C ALA A 39 -1.16 -16.26 -5.99
N LYS A 40 -1.68 -15.67 -7.08
CA LYS A 40 -0.86 -15.35 -8.25
C LYS A 40 0.27 -14.39 -7.89
N ILE A 41 -0.02 -13.32 -7.15
CA ILE A 41 1.00 -12.35 -6.72
C ILE A 41 2.07 -13.05 -5.86
N TRP A 42 1.66 -13.87 -4.90
CA TRP A 42 2.59 -14.57 -4.01
C TRP A 42 3.50 -15.55 -4.74
N VAL A 43 3.03 -16.19 -5.82
CA VAL A 43 3.88 -17.03 -6.68
C VAL A 43 4.93 -16.19 -7.43
N PHE A 44 4.61 -14.95 -7.79
CA PHE A 44 5.55 -14.06 -8.50
C PHE A 44 6.53 -13.34 -7.57
N ASP A 45 6.15 -13.06 -6.32
CA ASP A 45 7.00 -12.37 -5.35
C ASP A 45 7.42 -13.31 -4.22
N LEU A 46 8.67 -13.78 -4.25
CA LEU A 46 9.24 -14.65 -3.22
C LEU A 46 9.32 -14.00 -1.84
N ASN A 47 9.25 -12.67 -1.75
CA ASN A 47 9.27 -11.93 -0.50
C ASN A 47 7.88 -11.48 -0.06
N TYR A 48 6.80 -12.08 -0.59
CA TYR A 48 5.43 -11.64 -0.29
C TYR A 48 5.12 -11.60 1.21
N HIS A 49 5.77 -12.46 2.00
CA HIS A 49 5.66 -12.49 3.45
C HIS A 49 6.03 -11.17 4.13
N HIS A 50 6.90 -10.34 3.55
CA HIS A 50 7.21 -9.01 4.11
C HIS A 50 6.03 -8.02 4.03
N PHE A 51 5.00 -8.32 3.24
CA PHE A 51 3.81 -7.50 3.07
C PHE A 51 2.57 -8.09 3.76
N VAL A 52 2.74 -9.21 4.46
CA VAL A 52 1.69 -9.83 5.27
C VAL A 52 2.07 -9.63 6.72
N ASP A 53 1.22 -8.93 7.47
CA ASP A 53 1.47 -8.67 8.88
C ASP A 53 1.50 -9.98 9.67
N ASP A 54 2.50 -10.14 10.53
CA ASP A 54 2.54 -11.19 11.55
C ASP A 54 1.51 -10.83 12.64
N LEU A 55 0.52 -11.68 12.83
CA LEU A 55 -0.55 -11.55 13.84
C LEU A 55 -0.02 -11.53 15.28
#